data_AF-A0A7J8LVJ1-F1
#
_entry.id   AF-A0A7J8LVJ1-F1
#
_cell.length_a   1.000
_cell.length_b   1.000
_cell.length_c   1.000
_cell.angle_alpha   90.00
_cell.angle_beta   90.00
_cell.angle_gamma   90.00
#
_symmetry.space_group_name_H-M   'P 1'
#
loop_
_entity.id
_entity.type
_entity.pdbx_description
1 polymer ?
#
loop_
_entity_poly.entity_id
_entity_poly.type
_entity_poly.pdbx_seq_one_letter_code
_entity_poly.pdbx_strand_id
1 'polypeptide(L)' 'MEMSEVIAVCYCGNPTKLNTSWSNDNPGRRFFGCKKFGSGFQKPCQFFSWFDPPLTPYSQIVLLGLLKK' A
#
# COMPACT_ATOMS: atom_id res chain seq x y z
N MET A 1 2.66 2.62 22.43
CA MET A 1 1.44 1.90 22.01
C MET A 1 1.89 0.89 20.98
N GLU A 2 1.89 -0.38 21.38
CA GLU A 2 2.14 -1.53 20.52
C GLU A 2 1.38 -1.36 19.21
N MET A 3 2.11 -1.14 18.11
CA MET A 3 1.53 -1.12 16.77
C MET A 3 1.32 -2.58 16.41
N SER A 4 0.24 -3.17 16.92
CA SER A 4 -0.18 -4.54 16.65
C SER A 4 0.03 -4.82 15.17
N GLU A 5 0.94 -5.74 14.86
CA GLU A 5 1.25 -6.15 13.51
C GLU A 5 -0.02 -6.73 12.87
N VAL A 6 -0.81 -5.89 12.20
CA VAL A 6 -1.94 -6.37 11.40
C VAL A 6 -1.33 -7.09 10.21
N ILE A 7 -1.12 -8.40 10.35
CA ILE A 7 -0.61 -9.24 9.27
C ILE A 7 -1.80 -9.65 8.39
N ALA A 8 -2.00 -8.95 7.28
CA ALA A 8 -2.97 -9.38 6.28
C ALA A 8 -2.44 -10.60 5.51
N VAL A 9 -3.32 -11.57 5.23
CA VAL A 9 -3.00 -12.78 4.45
C VAL A 9 -3.56 -12.63 3.04
N CYS A 10 -2.73 -12.88 2.03
CA CYS A 10 -3.15 -12.79 0.63
C CYS A 10 -3.94 -14.02 0.16
N TYR A 11 -4.49 -13.98 -1.05
CA TYR A 11 -5.19 -15.12 -1.66
C TYR A 11 -4.33 -16.37 -1.87
N CYS A 12 -3.00 -16.26 -1.76
CA CYS A 12 -2.10 -17.41 -1.77
C CYS A 12 -1.91 -18.05 -0.38
N GLY A 13 -2.60 -17.57 0.66
CA GLY A 13 -2.42 -18.03 2.05
C GLY A 13 -1.12 -17.56 2.71
N ASN A 14 -0.40 -16.60 2.11
CA ASN A 14 0.87 -16.10 2.64
C ASN A 14 0.70 -14.73 3.32
N PRO A 15 1.49 -14.42 4.37
CA PRO A 15 1.60 -13.06 4.90
C PRO A 15 1.95 -12.05 3.82
N THR A 16 1.32 -10.89 3.89
CA THR A 16 1.58 -9.75 3.00
C THR A 16 2.66 -8.86 3.55
N LYS A 17 3.20 -7.99 2.70
CA LYS A 17 4.08 -6.90 3.12
C LYS A 17 3.28 -5.60 3.18
N LEU A 18 3.59 -4.76 4.16
CA LEU A 18 3.14 -3.38 4.18
C LEU A 18 4.04 -2.56 3.25
N ASN A 19 3.43 -1.91 2.26
CA ASN A 19 4.10 -1.09 1.26
C ASN A 19 3.57 0.34 1.32
N THR A 20 4.32 1.29 0.78
CA THR A 20 3.92 2.70 0.65
C THR A 20 3.64 3.03 -0.80
N SER A 21 2.50 3.66 -1.08
CA SER A 21 2.18 4.16 -2.42
C SER A 21 2.98 5.43 -2.72
N TRP A 22 3.56 5.47 -3.92
CA TRP A 22 4.30 6.61 -4.45
C TRP A 22 3.56 7.31 -5.60
N SER A 23 2.29 6.93 -5.84
CA SER A 23 1.48 7.60 -6.85
C SER A 23 1.04 8.98 -6.38
N ASN A 24 0.79 9.87 -7.34
CA ASN A 24 0.27 11.21 -7.02
C ASN A 24 -1.14 11.16 -6.40
N ASP A 25 -1.90 10.10 -6.67
CA ASP A 25 -3.27 9.94 -6.18
C ASP A 25 -3.31 9.48 -4.71
N ASN A 26 -2.29 8.75 -4.26
CA ASN A 26 -2.21 8.20 -2.91
C ASN A 26 -0.78 8.35 -2.35
N PRO A 27 -0.22 9.57 -2.28
CA PRO A 27 1.18 9.77 -1.90
C PRO A 27 1.39 9.39 -0.44
N GLY A 28 2.32 8.48 -0.16
CA GLY A 28 2.65 8.07 1.21
C GLY A 28 1.63 7.15 1.88
N ARG A 29 0.50 6.81 1.22
CA ARG A 29 -0.53 5.95 1.80
C ARG A 29 -0.10 4.49 1.78
N ARG A 30 -0.18 3.80 2.92
CA ARG A 30 0.28 2.40 3.01
C ARG A 30 -0.80 1.39 2.65
N PHE A 31 -0.36 0.27 2.07
CA PHE A 31 -1.21 -0.84 1.65
C PHE A 31 -0.51 -2.20 1.83
N PHE A 32 -1.31 -3.25 1.98
CA PHE A 32 -0.87 -4.64 1.94
C PHE A 32 -0.92 -5.19 0.52
N GLY A 33 0.16 -5.85 0.10
CA GLY A 33 0.27 -6.49 -1.21
C GLY A 33 0.91 -7.86 -1.13
N CYS A 34 0.51 -8.75 -2.05
CA CYS A 34 1.17 -10.05 -2.19
C CYS A 34 2.54 -9.90 -2.88
N LYS A 35 3.54 -10.66 -2.42
CA LYS A 35 4.86 -10.74 -3.06
C LYS A 35 4.84 -11.29 -4.50
N LYS A 36 3.75 -11.96 -4.89
CA LYS A 36 3.52 -12.49 -6.24
C LYS A 36 2.74 -11.52 -7.13
N PHE A 37 2.66 -10.25 -6.78
CA PHE A 37 2.09 -9.22 -7.65
C PHE A 37 3.04 -8.93 -8.83
N GLY A 38 2.49 -8.60 -10.02
CA GLY A 38 3.25 -8.20 -11.20
C GLY A 38 3.44 -9.29 -12.28
N SER A 39 3.87 -8.87 -13.48
CA SER A 39 3.90 -9.68 -14.71
C SER A 39 4.94 -10.81 -14.73
N GLY A 40 5.87 -10.86 -13.77
CA GLY A 40 6.92 -11.88 -13.70
C GLY A 40 6.46 -13.25 -13.18
N PHE A 41 5.21 -13.38 -12.71
CA PHE A 41 4.66 -14.63 -12.21
C PHE A 41 3.64 -15.20 -13.19
N GLN A 42 3.70 -16.51 -13.47
CA GLN A 42 2.73 -17.20 -14.33
C GLN A 42 1.27 -17.01 -13.89
N LYS A 43 1.05 -16.88 -12.57
CA LYS A 43 -0.25 -16.56 -11.96
C LYS A 43 -0.05 -15.49 -10.89
N PRO A 44 -0.13 -14.20 -11.23
CA PRO A 44 0.08 -13.14 -10.26
C PRO A 44 -1.07 -13.09 -9.26
N CYS A 45 -0.75 -12.85 -7.99
CA CYS A 45 -1.74 -12.65 -6.95
C CYS A 45 -2.12 -11.17 -6.90
N GLN A 46 -3.39 -10.86 -7.14
CA GLN A 46 -3.93 -9.50 -7.15
C GLN A 46 -4.49 -9.07 -5.79
N PHE A 47 -4.04 -9.69 -4.69
CA PHE A 47 -4.44 -9.25 -3.36
C PHE A 47 -3.93 -7.83 -3.10
N PHE A 48 -4.83 -6.96 -2.66
CA PHE A 48 -4.55 -5.58 -2.30
C PHE A 48 -5.52 -5.13 -1.20
N SER A 49 -5.02 -4.45 -0.17
CA SER A 49 -5.85 -3.79 0.84
C SER A 49 -5.17 -2.55 1.38
N TRP A 50 -5.90 -1.46 1.55
CA TRP A 50 -5.38 -0.25 2.20
C TRP A 50 -5.15 -0.51 3.69
N PHE A 51 -4.00 -0.04 4.21
CA PHE A 51 -3.72 -0.01 5.65
C PHE A 51 -4.15 1.33 6.25
N ASP A 52 -3.70 2.43 5.64
CA ASP A 52 -4.09 3.77 6.06
C ASP A 52 -5.45 4.15 5.42
N PRO A 53 -6.28 4.96 6.10
CA PRO A 53 -7.46 5.55 5.51
C PRO A 53 -7.12 6.44 4.31
N PRO A 54 -8.09 6.78 3.43
CA PRO A 54 -7.84 7.69 2.33
C PRO A 54 -7.38 9.05 2.84
N LEU A 55 -6.48 9.68 2.08
CA LEU A 55 -6.06 11.05 2.35
C LEU A 55 -7.20 12.02 2.04
N THR A 56 -7.25 13.10 2.80
CA THR A 56 -8.08 14.25 2.41
C THR A 56 -7.46 14.95 1.20
N PRO A 57 -8.27 15.60 0.33
CA PRO A 57 -7.74 16.38 -0.79
C PRO A 57 -6.69 17.41 -0.37
N TYR A 58 -6.87 18.05 0.80
CA TYR A 58 -5.91 18.99 1.35
C TYR A 58 -4.57 18.32 1.69
N SER A 59 -4.59 17.22 2.44
CA SER A 59 -3.36 16.48 2.78
C SER A 59 -2.62 15.96 1.55
N GLN A 60 -3.36 15.58 0.49
CA GLN A 60 -2.77 15.16 -0.76
C GLN A 60 -2.01 16.32 -1.44
N ILE A 61 -2.60 17.52 -1.52
CA ILE A 61 -1.96 18.70 -2.09
C ILE A 61 -0.69 19.07 -1.32
N VAL A 62 -0.77 19.09 0.02
CA VAL A 62 0.38 19.41 0.87
C VAL A 62 1.50 18.39 0.69
N LEU A 63 1.20 17.09 0.76
CA LEU A 63 2.19 16.02 0.57
C LEU A 63 2.85 16.08 -0.82
N LEU A 64 2.06 16.30 -1.88
CA LEU A 64 2.61 16.47 -3.22
C LEU A 64 3.48 17.71 -3.35
N GLY A 65 3.11 18.81 -2.70
CA GLY A 65 3.91 20.03 -2.65
C GLY A 65 5.25 19.81 -1.97
N LEU A 66 5.27 19.08 -0.86
CA LEU A 66 6.49 18.75 -0.13
C LEU A 66 7.41 17.76 -0.87
N LEU A 67 6.83 16.86 -1.68
CA LEU A 67 7.59 15.90 -2.49
C LEU A 67 8.24 16.55 -3.72
N LYS A 68 7.74 17.70 -4.16
CA LYS A 68 8.32 18.48 -5.27
C LYS A 68 9.43 19.38 -4.69
N LYS A 69 10.69 19.06 -5.02
CA LYS A 69 11.84 19.94 -4.78
C LYS A 69 11.79 21.19 -5.65
#